data_AF-A0A545U5R6-F1
#
_entry.id   AF-A0A545U5R6-F1
#
_cell.length_a   1.000
_cell.length_b   1.000
_cell.length_c   1.000
_cell.angle_alpha   90.00
_cell.angle_beta   90.00
_cell.angle_gamma   90.00
#
_symmetry.space_group_name_H-M   'P 1'
#
loop_
_entity.id
_entity.type
_entity.pdbx_description
1 polymer ?
#
loop_
_entity_poly.entity_id
_entity_poly.type
_entity_poly.pdbx_seq_one_letter_code
_entity_poly.pdbx_strand_id
1 'polypeptide(L)'
;MDIKVILTVFATVFVAELGDKTQLATMLFAADKSVDKWAVFAGACLALIAASGLGVLAGGVVSNYLGPKTLSVVAGIGFIVIGCWTLWRA
;
A
#
# COMPACT_ATOMS: atom_id res chain seq x y z
N MET A 1 5.65 5.67 -21.14
CA MET A 1 5.12 6.22 -19.87
C MET A 1 5.80 7.56 -19.64
N ASP A 2 5.03 8.62 -19.45
CA ASP A 2 5.59 9.94 -19.14
C ASP A 2 6.32 9.91 -17.78
N ILE A 3 7.54 10.46 -17.74
CA ILE A 3 8.34 10.55 -16.50
C ILE A 3 7.57 11.24 -15.37
N LYS A 4 6.67 12.17 -15.74
CA LYS A 4 5.79 12.89 -14.83
C LYS A 4 4.88 11.94 -14.06
N VAL A 5 4.28 10.97 -14.75
CA VAL A 5 3.36 9.99 -14.12
C VAL A 5 4.12 9.10 -13.15
N ILE A 6 5.32 8.64 -13.52
CA ILE A 6 6.18 7.83 -12.64
C ILE A 6 6.49 8.59 -11.35
N LEU A 7 6.89 9.85 -11.50
CA LEU A 7 7.30 10.69 -10.36
C LEU A 7 6.10 11.04 -9.46
N THR A 8 4.92 11.30 -10.03
CA THR A 8 3.69 11.52 -9.26
C THR A 8 3.28 10.27 -8.49
N VAL A 9 3.23 9.11 -9.14
CA VAL A 9 2.85 7.86 -8.47
C VAL A 9 3.86 7.52 -7.37
N PHE A 10 5.16 7.64 -7.65
CA PHE A 10 6.20 7.43 -6.64
C PHE A 10 6.02 8.35 -5.44
N ALA A 11 5.89 9.66 -5.66
CA ALA A 11 5.75 10.63 -4.57
C ALA A 11 4.46 10.39 -3.76
N THR A 12 3.33 10.13 -4.41
CA THR A 12 2.06 9.86 -3.74
C THR A 12 2.14 8.60 -2.89
N VAL A 13 2.64 7.49 -3.44
CA VAL A 13 2.77 6.23 -2.69
C VAL A 13 3.81 6.37 -1.58
N PHE A 14 4.94 7.04 -1.84
CA PHE A 14 5.96 7.28 -0.84
C PHE A 14 5.42 8.04 0.37
N VAL A 15 4.66 9.12 0.14
CA VAL A 15 4.04 9.89 1.23
C VAL A 15 2.93 9.10 1.93
N ALA A 16 2.12 8.35 1.18
CA ALA A 16 1.02 7.56 1.73
C ALA A 16 1.49 6.42 2.65
N GLU A 17 2.63 5.81 2.33
CA GLU A 17 3.21 4.68 3.07
C GLU A 17 4.21 5.12 4.15
N LEU A 18 4.59 6.40 4.20
CA LEU A 18 5.64 6.89 5.09
C LEU A 18 5.26 6.68 6.57
N GLY A 19 6.05 5.88 7.27
CA GLY A 19 5.87 5.65 8.70
C GLY A 19 4.83 4.58 9.04
N ASP A 20 4.39 3.78 8.07
CA ASP A 20 3.56 2.62 8.36
C ASP A 20 4.32 1.56 9.21
N LYS A 21 3.55 0.75 9.94
CA LYS A 21 4.05 -0.37 10.76
C LYS A 21 4.92 -1.33 9.95
N THR A 22 4.60 -1.56 8.68
CA THR A 22 5.41 -2.42 7.80
C THR A 22 6.81 -1.83 7.52
N GLN A 23 6.93 -0.51 7.37
CA GLN A 23 8.22 0.16 7.21
C GLN A 23 9.06 0.10 8.50
N LEU A 24 8.43 0.29 9.66
CA LEU A 24 9.11 0.14 10.93
C LEU A 24 9.59 -1.31 11.17
N ALA A 25 8.76 -2.30 10.84
CA ALA A 25 9.15 -3.70 10.94
C ALA A 25 10.33 -4.06 10.03
N THR A 26 10.31 -3.62 8.76
CA THR A 26 11.41 -3.86 7.83
C THR A 26 12.70 -3.15 8.26
N MET A 27 12.62 -1.94 8.82
CA MET A 27 13.77 -1.25 9.43
C MET A 27 14.35 -2.06 10.59
N LEU A 28 13.52 -2.59 11.49
CA LEU A 28 13.97 -3.39 12.63
C LEU A 28 14.67 -4.67 12.16
N PHE A 29 14.13 -5.37 11.15
CA PHE A 29 14.79 -6.54 10.57
C PHE A 29 16.12 -6.19 9.89
N ALA A 30 16.23 -5.04 9.22
CA ALA A 30 17.48 -4.59 8.61
C ALA A 30 18.52 -4.09 9.62
N ALA A 31 18.08 -3.68 10.82
CA ALA A 31 18.96 -3.28 11.92
C ALA A 31 19.53 -4.48 12.68
N ASP A 32 18.89 -5.64 12.61
CA ASP A 32 19.37 -6.88 13.20
C ASP A 32 20.65 -7.36 12.49
N LYS A 33 21.75 -7.53 13.25
CA LYS A 33 23.04 -7.98 12.70
C LYS A 33 23.05 -9.45 12.29
N SER A 34 22.08 -10.24 12.75
CA SER A 34 21.96 -11.66 12.41
C SER A 34 21.32 -11.90 11.04
N VAL A 35 20.71 -10.87 10.44
CA VAL A 35 19.99 -10.96 9.17
C VAL A 35 20.72 -10.16 8.09
N ASP A 36 20.84 -10.72 6.89
CA ASP A 36 21.41 -10.00 5.75
C ASP A 36 20.47 -8.88 5.29
N LYS A 37 20.97 -7.64 5.33
CA LYS A 37 20.26 -6.42 4.92
C LYS A 37 19.77 -6.49 3.48
N TRP A 38 20.53 -7.14 2.58
CA TRP A 38 20.14 -7.31 1.18
C TRP A 38 18.99 -8.30 1.03
N ALA A 39 18.96 -9.33 1.86
CA ALA A 39 17.84 -10.28 1.89
C ALA A 39 16.55 -9.60 2.42
N VAL A 40 16.66 -8.77 3.47
CA VAL A 40 15.53 -7.97 3.97
C VAL A 40 15.02 -7.00 2.91
N PHE A 41 15.93 -6.30 2.22
CA PHE A 41 15.59 -5.38 1.13
C PHE A 41 14.86 -6.11 0.00
N ALA A 42 15.42 -7.21 -0.50
CA ALA A 42 14.82 -7.99 -1.58
C ALA A 42 13.45 -8.56 -1.16
N GLY A 43 13.33 -9.09 0.05
CA GLY A 43 12.08 -9.60 0.61
C GLY A 43 11.01 -8.53 0.72
N ALA A 44 11.34 -7.35 1.25
CA ALA A 44 10.43 -6.22 1.35
C ALA A 44 9.98 -5.70 -0.03
N CYS A 45 10.89 -5.57 -0.98
CA CYS A 45 10.57 -5.18 -2.36
C CYS A 45 9.64 -6.19 -3.04
N LEU A 46 9.94 -7.49 -2.94
CA LEU A 46 9.10 -8.54 -3.51
C LEU A 46 7.72 -8.57 -2.86
N ALA A 47 7.64 -8.44 -1.54
CA ALA A 47 6.38 -8.38 -0.83
C ALA A 47 5.53 -7.18 -1.29
N LEU A 48 6.13 -5.99 -1.42
CA LEU A 48 5.45 -4.80 -1.90
C LEU A 48 4.95 -4.97 -3.34
N ILE A 49 5.81 -5.44 -4.25
CA ILE A 49 5.44 -5.67 -5.65
C ILE A 49 4.30 -6.70 -5.75
N ALA A 50 4.39 -7.80 -4.99
CA ALA A 50 3.36 -8.83 -4.96
C ALA A 50 2.03 -8.31 -4.42
N ALA A 51 2.04 -7.61 -3.27
CA ALA A 51 0.85 -7.04 -2.66
C ALA A 51 0.19 -5.99 -3.57
N SER A 52 0.97 -5.05 -4.11
CA SER A 52 0.46 -4.04 -5.05
C SER A 52 -0.05 -4.69 -6.34
N GLY A 53 0.66 -5.68 -6.87
CA GLY A 53 0.26 -6.43 -8.06
C GLY A 53 -1.08 -7.14 -7.86
N LEU A 54 -1.25 -7.85 -6.75
CA LEU A 54 -2.52 -8.48 -6.39
C LEU A 54 -3.64 -7.45 -6.22
N GLY A 55 -3.35 -6.31 -5.58
CA GLY A 55 -4.30 -5.22 -5.44
C GLY A 55 -4.75 -4.64 -6.78
N VAL A 56 -3.82 -4.42 -7.72
CA VAL A 56 -4.14 -3.92 -9.07
C VAL A 56 -4.90 -4.96 -9.88
N LEU A 57 -4.54 -6.25 -9.80
CA LEU A 57 -5.27 -7.31 -10.48
C LEU A 57 -6.72 -7.41 -9.99
N ALA A 58 -6.91 -7.47 -8.66
CA ALA A 58 -8.24 -7.51 -8.06
C ALA A 58 -9.04 -6.23 -8.36
N GLY A 59 -8.42 -5.06 -8.21
CA GLY A 59 -9.04 -3.77 -8.52
C GLY A 59 -9.40 -3.63 -10.00
N GLY A 60 -8.58 -4.14 -10.90
CA GLY A 60 -8.84 -4.18 -12.34
C GLY A 60 -10.05 -5.06 -12.66
N VAL A 61 -10.16 -6.26 -12.07
CA VAL A 61 -11.35 -7.12 -12.23
C VAL A 61 -12.58 -6.40 -11.72
N VAL A 62 -12.55 -5.82 -10.53
CA VAL A 62 -13.68 -5.10 -9.94
C VAL A 62 -14.09 -3.89 -10.79
N SER A 63 -13.12 -3.15 -11.34
CA SER A 63 -13.38 -1.98 -12.19
C SER A 63 -14.04 -2.34 -13.54
N ASN A 64 -14.01 -3.60 -13.99
CA ASN A 64 -14.74 -4.03 -15.18
C ASN A 64 -16.25 -4.17 -14.92
N TYR A 65 -16.65 -4.40 -13.67
CA TYR A 65 -18.05 -4.58 -13.28
C TYR A 65 -18.66 -3.33 -12.64
N LEU A 66 -17.83 -2.49 -12.01
CA LEU A 66 -18.26 -1.29 -11.30
C LEU A 66 -17.77 -0.02 -12.00
N GLY A 67 -18.66 0.95 -12.18
CA GLY A 67 -18.28 2.26 -12.68
C GLY A 67 -17.36 3.02 -11.70
N PRO A 68 -16.50 3.95 -12.19
CA PRO A 68 -15.53 4.66 -11.37
C PRO A 68 -16.15 5.44 -10.20
N LYS A 69 -17.35 6.00 -10.41
CA LYS A 69 -18.09 6.73 -9.36
C LYS A 69 -18.52 5.81 -8.23
N THR A 70 -19.06 4.63 -8.56
CA THR A 70 -19.49 3.64 -7.57
C THR A 70 -18.31 3.15 -6.75
N LEU A 71 -17.18 2.86 -7.40
CA LEU A 71 -15.96 2.41 -6.73
C LEU A 71 -15.44 3.46 -5.73
N SER A 72 -15.41 4.73 -6.11
CA SER A 72 -15.00 5.84 -5.24
C SER A 72 -15.92 6.00 -4.03
N VAL A 73 -17.24 5.95 -4.22
CA VAL A 73 -18.22 6.06 -3.12
C VAL A 73 -18.09 4.89 -2.16
N VAL A 74 -17.98 3.66 -2.67
CA VAL A 74 -17.81 2.45 -1.83
C VAL A 74 -16.51 2.51 -1.03
N ALA A 75 -15.40 2.90 -1.66
CA ALA A 75 -14.12 3.06 -0.98
C ALA A 75 -14.21 4.13 0.13
N GLY A 76 -14.80 5.28 -0.17
CA GLY A 76 -14.99 6.37 0.80
C GLY A 76 -15.84 5.97 2.01
N ILE A 77 -16.97 5.29 1.78
CA ILE A 77 -17.82 4.74 2.85
C ILE A 77 -17.02 3.73 3.69
N GLY A 78 -16.26 2.85 3.05
CA GLY A 78 -15.39 1.89 3.75
C GLY A 78 -14.39 2.57 4.68
N PHE A 79 -13.70 3.63 4.21
CA PHE A 79 -12.79 4.41 5.04
C PHE A 79 -13.50 5.09 6.23
N ILE A 80 -14.69 5.64 6.02
CA ILE A 80 -15.47 6.26 7.11
C ILE A 80 -15.85 5.20 8.16
N VAL A 81 -16.32 4.03 7.72
CA VAL A 81 -16.70 2.93 8.63
C VAL A 81 -15.50 2.46 9.45
N ILE A 82 -14.36 2.24 8.82
CA ILE A 82 -13.12 1.85 9.51
C ILE A 82 -12.68 2.94 10.49
N GLY A 83 -12.75 4.21 10.08
CA GLY A 83 -12.43 5.35 10.94
C GLY A 83 -13.32 5.42 12.18
N CYS A 84 -14.65 5.35 12.00
CA CYS A 84 -15.60 5.33 13.10
C CYS A 84 -15.40 4.13 14.03
N TRP A 85 -15.16 2.94 13.47
CA TRP A 85 -14.91 1.74 14.26
C TRP A 85 -13.62 1.86 15.09
N THR A 86 -12.57 2.43 14.49
CA THR A 86 -11.30 2.68 15.18
C THR A 86 -11.47 3.68 16.32
N LEU A 87 -12.23 4.75 16.10
CA LEU A 87 -12.55 5.75 17.14
C LEU A 87 -13.40 5.20 18.28
N TRP A 88 -14.35 4.30 18.01
CA TRP A 88 -15.15 3.68 19.07
C TRP A 88 -14.33 2.68 19.89
N ARG A 89 -13.34 2.02 19.28
CA ARG A 89 -12.48 1.07 19.99
C ARG A 89 -11.33 1.73 20.77
N ALA A 90 -10.96 2.96 20.42
CA ALA A 90 -9.93 3.76 21.09
C ALA A 90 -10.44 4.33 22.42
#